data_AF-A0A959E7P6-F1
#
_entry.id   AF-A0A959E7P6-F1
#
_cell.length_a   1.000
_cell.length_b   1.000
_cell.length_c   1.000
_cell.angle_alpha   90.00
_cell.angle_beta   90.00
_cell.angle_gamma   90.00
#
_symmetry.space_group_name_H-M   'P 1'
#
loop_
_entity.id
_entity.type
_entity.pdbx_description
1 polymer ?
#
loop_
_entity_poly.entity_id
_entity_poly.type
_entity_poly.pdbx_seq_one_letter_code
_entity_poly.pdbx_strand_id
1 'polypeptide(L)'
;MMIILRVFSESIYQAFQQLRSNRMRSFLSLLGISIGIFCIIGVLSAVDSLEDNVRGSLEKLGSDVVYVKKWPWRDASGDWWKLIKRPNPDYQDYEVIKEKSRTSMLASYHVVIGFKTVKFGSSSVEGAVLIGSSYEFDEMFKLEYYKGRYFSTNEYHYGSNKIILGYNVAEELFANIEPIGRTIKMMGRKYEVIGVIEKAGDDLLNPLNFDDVILVSYPNARSLANLKATQIFDTSVTAKAAENISMQQLKDELKGILRAKRRLKPMEDDDFSLNELSMISSVF
;
A
#
# COMPACT_ATOMS: atom_id res chain seq x y z
N MET A 1 -4.68 6.87 -65.60
CA MET A 1 -3.86 6.48 -64.43
C MET A 1 -2.40 6.95 -64.55
N MET A 2 -1.68 6.57 -65.61
CA MET A 2 -0.24 6.84 -65.75
C MET A 2 0.13 8.34 -65.89
N ILE A 3 -0.76 9.14 -66.50
CA ILE A 3 -0.59 10.59 -66.63
C ILE A 3 -0.70 11.28 -65.25
N ILE A 4 -1.65 10.83 -64.41
CA ILE A 4 -1.86 11.39 -63.06
C ILE A 4 -0.61 11.15 -62.19
N LEU A 5 -0.06 9.94 -62.23
CA LEU A 5 1.18 9.59 -61.53
C LEU A 5 2.38 10.44 -61.98
N ARG A 6 2.49 10.70 -63.29
CA ARG A 6 3.57 11.52 -63.84
C ARG A 6 3.45 12.99 -63.43
N VAL A 7 2.25 13.56 -63.52
CA VAL A 7 1.97 14.93 -63.06
C VAL A 7 2.23 15.08 -61.57
N PHE A 8 1.87 14.09 -60.76
CA PHE A 8 2.14 14.08 -59.32
C PHE A 8 3.65 14.04 -59.04
N SER A 9 4.41 13.22 -59.77
CA SER A 9 5.88 13.14 -59.62
C SER A 9 6.60 14.44 -60.02
N GLU A 10 6.17 15.09 -61.11
CA GLU A 10 6.75 16.36 -61.55
C GLU A 10 6.41 17.49 -60.56
N SER A 11 5.20 17.47 -59.99
CA SER A 11 4.77 18.44 -58.97
C SER A 11 5.57 18.30 -57.67
N ILE A 12 5.85 17.07 -57.21
CA ILE A 12 6.73 16.81 -56.05
C ILE A 12 8.16 17.29 -56.34
N TYR A 13 8.68 17.01 -57.54
CA TYR A 13 10.02 17.43 -57.94
C TYR A 13 10.16 18.96 -57.95
N GLN A 14 9.18 19.66 -58.54
CA GLN A 14 9.12 21.13 -58.52
C GLN A 14 9.02 21.68 -57.08
N ALA A 15 8.19 21.08 -56.22
CA ALA A 15 8.08 21.48 -54.82
C ALA A 15 9.41 21.34 -54.06
N PHE A 16 10.15 20.23 -54.27
CA PHE A 16 11.48 20.02 -53.70
C PHE A 16 12.51 21.05 -54.17
N GLN A 17 12.48 21.41 -55.46
CA GLN A 17 13.36 22.43 -56.02
C GLN A 17 13.09 23.82 -55.39
N GLN A 18 11.82 24.15 -55.14
CA GLN A 18 11.43 25.39 -54.46
C GLN A 18 11.83 25.41 -52.98
N LEU A 19 11.68 24.29 -52.25
CA LEU A 19 12.16 24.14 -50.88
C LEU A 19 13.68 24.33 -50.78
N ARG A 20 14.44 23.78 -51.74
CA ARG A 20 15.90 23.89 -51.79
C ARG A 20 16.40 25.29 -52.19
N SER A 21 15.62 26.04 -52.96
CA SER A 21 15.90 27.43 -53.32
C SER A 21 15.74 28.36 -52.11
N ASN A 22 14.67 28.17 -51.32
CA ASN A 22 14.37 28.97 -50.12
C ASN A 22 14.72 28.23 -48.81
N ARG A 23 15.99 27.86 -48.62
CA ARG A 23 16.41 27.03 -47.47
C ARG A 23 16.09 27.64 -46.11
N MET A 24 16.35 28.95 -45.92
CA MET A 24 16.15 29.63 -44.63
C MET A 24 14.68 29.63 -44.21
N ARG A 25 13.79 30.02 -45.13
CA ARG A 25 12.34 30.05 -44.88
C ARG A 25 11.79 28.65 -44.60
N SER A 26 12.14 27.68 -45.44
CA SER A 26 11.68 26.30 -45.30
C SER A 26 12.17 25.67 -43.99
N PHE A 27 13.42 25.93 -43.59
CA PHE A 27 13.97 25.47 -42.32
C PHE A 27 13.27 26.10 -41.11
N LEU A 28 13.08 27.42 -41.08
CA LEU A 28 12.39 28.10 -39.98
C LEU A 28 10.94 27.63 -39.83
N SER A 29 10.23 27.39 -40.94
CA SER A 29 8.86 26.85 -40.91
C SER A 29 8.81 25.42 -40.40
N LEU A 30 9.71 24.54 -40.85
CA LEU A 30 9.80 23.17 -40.35
C LEU A 30 10.20 23.13 -38.88
N LEU A 31 11.12 23.99 -38.45
CA LEU A 31 11.56 24.09 -37.06
C LEU A 31 10.40 24.51 -36.15
N GLY A 32 9.62 25.52 -36.55
CA GLY A 32 8.45 25.97 -35.79
C GLY A 32 7.39 24.87 -35.63
N ILE A 33 7.07 24.15 -36.72
CA ILE A 33 6.13 23.03 -36.69
C ILE A 33 6.68 21.89 -35.82
N SER A 34 7.96 21.57 -35.94
CA SER A 34 8.59 20.48 -35.18
C SER A 34 8.62 20.77 -33.69
N ILE A 35 9.00 21.99 -33.28
CA ILE A 35 8.97 22.41 -31.88
C ILE A 35 7.53 22.41 -31.34
N GLY A 36 6.56 22.88 -32.13
CA GLY A 36 5.14 22.85 -31.74
C GLY A 36 4.64 21.44 -31.46
N ILE A 37 4.89 20.50 -32.37
CA ILE A 37 4.52 19.08 -32.21
C ILE A 37 5.26 18.47 -31.02
N PHE A 38 6.56 18.75 -30.87
CA PHE A 38 7.37 18.26 -29.76
C PHE A 38 6.84 18.73 -28.40
N CYS A 39 6.49 20.02 -28.26
CA CYS A 39 5.92 20.57 -27.04
C CYS A 39 4.58 19.92 -26.70
N ILE A 40 3.69 19.72 -27.68
CA ILE A 40 2.38 19.11 -27.46
C ILE A 40 2.53 17.65 -27.00
N ILE A 41 3.35 16.86 -27.70
CA ILE A 41 3.59 15.45 -27.35
C ILE A 41 4.31 15.34 -26.00
N GLY A 42 5.26 16.22 -25.72
CA GLY A 42 6.00 16.25 -24.46
C GLY A 42 5.10 16.55 -23.27
N VAL A 43 4.21 17.54 -23.38
CA VAL A 43 3.22 17.84 -22.32
C VAL A 43 2.26 16.68 -22.15
N LEU A 44 1.72 16.11 -23.24
CA LEU A 44 0.81 14.97 -23.16
C LEU A 44 1.46 13.77 -22.48
N SER A 45 2.68 13.41 -22.89
CA SER A 45 3.42 12.28 -22.30
C SER A 45 3.74 12.52 -20.82
N ALA A 46 4.04 13.76 -20.43
CA ALA A 46 4.29 14.11 -19.04
C ALA A 46 3.00 14.01 -18.19
N VAL A 47 1.86 14.42 -18.73
CA VAL A 47 0.55 14.30 -18.07
C VAL A 47 0.16 12.83 -17.94
N ASP A 48 0.24 12.06 -19.03
CA ASP A 48 -0.09 10.62 -19.02
C ASP A 48 0.81 9.86 -18.05
N SER A 49 2.12 10.14 -18.04
CA SER A 49 3.05 9.51 -17.10
C SER A 49 2.75 9.87 -15.64
N LEU A 50 2.28 11.08 -15.36
CA LEU A 50 1.88 11.49 -14.02
C LEU A 50 0.57 10.80 -13.63
N GLU A 51 -0.41 10.73 -14.53
CA GLU A 51 -1.68 10.03 -14.31
C GLU A 51 -1.45 8.55 -14.03
N ASP A 52 -0.62 7.88 -14.84
CA ASP A 52 -0.26 6.47 -14.66
C ASP A 52 0.49 6.23 -13.35
N ASN A 53 1.39 7.15 -12.95
CA ASN A 53 2.10 7.06 -11.68
C ASN A 53 1.15 7.20 -10.49
N VAL A 54 0.28 8.22 -10.51
CA VAL A 54 -0.73 8.44 -9.46
C VAL A 54 -1.68 7.25 -9.37
N ARG A 55 -2.17 6.76 -10.52
CA ARG A 55 -3.07 5.61 -10.57
C ARG A 55 -2.38 4.34 -10.07
N GLY A 56 -1.15 4.09 -10.48
CA GLY A 56 -0.35 2.94 -10.03
C GLY A 56 -0.13 2.96 -8.51
N SER A 57 0.22 4.10 -7.93
CA SER A 57 0.35 4.25 -6.47
C SER A 57 -1.00 4.04 -5.76
N LEU A 58 -2.11 4.55 -6.31
CA LEU A 58 -3.45 4.32 -5.74
C LEU A 58 -3.91 2.86 -5.83
N GLU A 59 -3.62 2.16 -6.93
CA GLU A 59 -3.92 0.74 -7.11
C GLU A 59 -3.10 -0.14 -6.15
N LYS A 60 -1.83 0.20 -5.89
CA LYS A 60 -1.00 -0.48 -4.88
C LYS A 60 -1.57 -0.35 -3.46
N LEU A 61 -2.22 0.77 -3.17
CA LEU A 61 -2.81 1.05 -1.85
C LEU A 61 -4.21 0.43 -1.65
N GLY A 62 -4.74 -0.24 -2.68
CA GLY A 62 -6.00 -0.97 -2.62
C GLY A 62 -7.21 -0.05 -2.70
N SER A 63 -7.55 0.41 -3.92
CA SER A 63 -8.80 1.13 -4.20
C SER A 63 -10.07 0.31 -3.87
N ASP A 64 -9.89 -1.00 -3.70
CA ASP A 64 -10.89 -2.00 -3.35
C ASP A 64 -10.81 -2.47 -1.89
N VAL A 65 -10.10 -1.74 -1.01
CA VAL A 65 -9.89 -2.13 0.39
C VAL A 65 -10.66 -1.23 1.36
N VAL A 66 -11.37 -1.87 2.30
CA VAL A 66 -11.98 -1.21 3.47
C VAL A 66 -11.10 -1.44 4.70
N TYR A 67 -10.76 -0.36 5.38
CA TYR A 67 -10.05 -0.34 6.65
C TYR A 67 -11.05 -0.19 7.79
N VAL A 68 -11.24 -1.25 8.57
CA VAL A 68 -12.01 -1.20 9.81
C VAL A 68 -11.09 -0.72 10.92
N LYS A 69 -11.31 0.52 11.37
CA LYS A 69 -10.57 1.15 12.47
C LYS A 69 -11.53 1.70 13.53
N LYS A 70 -10.97 2.05 14.68
CA LYS A 70 -11.67 2.79 15.72
C LYS A 70 -12.01 4.22 15.28
N TRP A 71 -11.08 4.85 14.57
CA TRP A 71 -11.11 6.26 14.20
C TRP A 71 -11.59 6.44 12.75
N PRO A 72 -12.55 7.34 12.49
CA PRO A 72 -12.91 7.74 11.14
C PRO A 72 -11.80 8.63 10.53
N TRP A 73 -11.50 8.44 9.25
CA TRP A 73 -10.52 9.28 8.55
C TRP A 73 -11.04 10.65 8.14
N ARG A 74 -12.35 10.78 7.88
CA ARG A 74 -12.96 12.03 7.38
C ARG A 74 -13.60 12.89 8.46
N ASP A 75 -14.33 12.27 9.38
CA ASP A 75 -15.21 12.98 10.33
C ASP A 75 -14.80 12.69 11.78
N ALA A 76 -13.67 13.26 12.22
CA ALA A 76 -13.22 13.20 13.61
C ALA A 76 -13.88 14.27 14.52
N SER A 77 -14.67 15.18 13.95
CA SER A 77 -15.28 16.34 14.62
C SER A 77 -16.46 16.01 15.56
N GLY A 78 -16.77 14.73 15.76
CA GLY A 78 -17.80 14.28 16.70
C GLY A 78 -17.36 14.33 18.16
N ASP A 79 -18.23 13.89 19.08
CA ASP A 79 -17.95 13.81 20.51
C ASP A 79 -16.71 12.93 20.78
N TRP A 80 -15.56 13.59 20.97
CA TRP A 80 -14.25 12.99 21.16
C TRP A 80 -14.23 11.92 22.27
N TRP A 81 -15.02 12.15 23.33
CA TRP A 81 -15.16 11.21 24.45
C TRP A 81 -15.84 9.90 24.05
N LYS A 82 -16.78 9.96 23.09
CA LYS A 82 -17.45 8.78 22.55
C LYS A 82 -16.49 7.98 21.66
N LEU A 83 -15.70 8.66 20.83
CA LEU A 83 -14.68 8.02 19.99
C LEU A 83 -13.60 7.32 20.82
N ILE A 84 -13.12 7.94 21.90
CA ILE A 84 -12.14 7.32 22.80
C ILE A 84 -12.68 6.04 23.46
N LYS A 85 -13.97 5.99 23.80
CA LYS A 85 -14.59 4.82 24.46
C LYS A 85 -14.79 3.63 23.53
N ARG A 86 -14.72 3.82 22.20
CA ARG A 86 -14.86 2.73 21.23
C ARG A 86 -13.77 1.66 21.41
N PRO A 87 -14.12 0.37 21.33
CA PRO A 87 -13.14 -0.70 21.37
C PRO A 87 -12.31 -0.72 20.08
N ASN A 88 -11.01 -1.03 20.24
CA ASN A 88 -10.13 -1.29 19.10
C ASN A 88 -10.56 -2.59 18.39
N PRO A 89 -10.47 -2.66 17.05
CA PRO A 89 -10.64 -3.92 16.33
C PRO A 89 -9.73 -5.04 16.88
N ASP A 90 -10.33 -6.17 17.24
CA ASP A 90 -9.60 -7.35 17.73
C ASP A 90 -9.38 -8.36 16.60
N TYR A 91 -8.46 -9.30 16.78
CA TYR A 91 -8.22 -10.40 15.84
C TYR A 91 -9.49 -11.24 15.58
N GLN A 92 -10.33 -11.39 16.60
CA GLN A 92 -11.63 -12.06 16.43
C GLN A 92 -12.55 -11.31 15.44
N ASP A 93 -12.39 -9.98 15.27
CA ASP A 93 -13.20 -9.22 14.29
C ASP A 93 -12.79 -9.66 12.89
N TYR A 94 -11.48 -9.81 12.65
CA TYR A 94 -10.93 -10.40 11.43
C TYR A 94 -11.40 -11.84 11.20
N GLU A 95 -11.37 -12.72 12.21
CA GLU A 95 -11.78 -14.13 12.04
C GLU A 95 -13.24 -14.23 11.60
N VAL A 96 -14.13 -13.45 12.21
CA VAL A 96 -15.56 -13.46 11.88
C VAL A 96 -15.82 -12.85 10.50
N ILE A 97 -15.08 -11.81 10.10
CA ILE A 97 -15.16 -11.25 8.75
C ILE A 97 -14.70 -12.30 7.74
N LYS A 98 -13.56 -12.95 7.98
CA LYS A 98 -13.01 -13.99 7.10
C LYS A 98 -13.95 -15.18 6.95
N GLU A 99 -14.66 -15.57 8.00
CA GLU A 99 -15.59 -16.72 7.97
C GLU A 99 -16.93 -16.38 7.32
N LYS A 100 -17.48 -15.19 7.58
CA LYS A 100 -18.88 -14.86 7.24
C LYS A 100 -19.04 -13.97 6.03
N SER A 101 -18.03 -13.19 5.67
CA SER A 101 -18.14 -12.28 4.55
C SER A 101 -18.15 -13.07 3.25
N ARG A 102 -19.15 -12.80 2.41
CA ARG A 102 -19.23 -13.32 1.03
C ARG A 102 -18.76 -12.28 0.02
N THR A 103 -18.68 -11.03 0.45
CA THR A 103 -18.30 -9.91 -0.40
C THR A 103 -16.82 -9.56 -0.34
N SER A 104 -16.09 -10.02 0.69
CA SER A 104 -14.64 -9.89 0.74
C SER A 104 -13.96 -11.11 0.13
N MET A 105 -12.98 -10.87 -0.72
CA MET A 105 -12.09 -11.91 -1.26
C MET A 105 -10.99 -12.24 -0.25
N LEU A 106 -10.48 -11.22 0.43
CA LEU A 106 -9.39 -11.33 1.38
C LEU A 106 -9.69 -10.46 2.60
N ALA A 107 -9.35 -10.97 3.77
CA ALA A 107 -9.33 -10.18 5.00
C ALA A 107 -7.96 -10.32 5.64
N SER A 108 -7.47 -9.25 6.24
CA SER A 108 -6.20 -9.21 6.95
C SER A 108 -6.37 -8.43 8.25
N TYR A 109 -5.50 -8.72 9.22
CA TYR A 109 -5.42 -8.00 10.47
C TYR A 109 -3.99 -7.57 10.73
N HIS A 110 -3.82 -6.34 11.22
CA HIS A 110 -2.55 -5.94 11.79
C HIS A 110 -2.74 -5.13 13.07
N VAL A 111 -1.74 -5.25 13.94
CA VAL A 111 -1.62 -4.52 15.19
C VAL A 111 -0.26 -3.85 15.27
N VAL A 112 -0.25 -2.54 15.52
CA VAL A 112 0.96 -1.75 15.75
C VAL A 112 1.25 -1.74 17.25
N ILE A 113 2.32 -2.41 17.65
CA ILE A 113 2.78 -2.51 19.04
C ILE A 113 3.63 -1.27 19.41
N GLY A 114 4.03 -0.50 18.40
CA GLY A 114 4.78 0.75 18.53
C GLY A 114 6.27 0.57 18.25
N PHE A 115 7.03 1.61 18.59
CA PHE A 115 8.47 1.67 18.33
C PHE A 115 9.24 0.70 19.23
N LYS A 116 10.23 0.01 18.65
CA LYS A 116 11.08 -0.97 19.32
C LYS A 116 12.51 -0.85 18.82
N THR A 117 13.43 -1.25 19.70
CA THR A 117 14.86 -1.34 19.39
C THR A 117 15.21 -2.77 19.02
N VAL A 118 15.93 -2.92 17.92
CA VAL A 118 16.47 -4.20 17.45
C VAL A 118 17.99 -4.16 17.53
N LYS A 119 18.60 -5.27 17.94
CA LYS A 119 20.05 -5.38 18.11
C LYS A 119 20.61 -6.61 17.40
N PHE A 120 21.77 -6.44 16.77
CA PHE A 120 22.54 -7.51 16.14
C PHE A 120 24.02 -7.25 16.37
N GLY A 121 24.68 -8.12 17.15
CA GLY A 121 26.09 -7.93 17.52
C GLY A 121 26.32 -6.58 18.20
N SER A 122 27.14 -5.72 17.59
CA SER A 122 27.41 -4.34 18.01
C SER A 122 26.47 -3.29 17.43
N SER A 123 25.65 -3.65 16.44
CA SER A 123 24.71 -2.74 15.77
C SER A 123 23.36 -2.73 16.47
N SER A 124 22.73 -1.55 16.54
CA SER A 124 21.39 -1.39 17.09
C SER A 124 20.62 -0.33 16.33
N VAL A 125 19.38 -0.66 15.95
CA VAL A 125 18.43 0.23 15.30
C VAL A 125 17.34 0.59 16.29
N GLU A 126 17.12 1.88 16.52
CA GLU A 126 16.05 2.40 17.37
C GLU A 126 14.90 2.95 16.52
N GLY A 127 13.70 3.03 17.08
CA GLY A 127 12.56 3.64 16.37
C GLY A 127 11.90 2.77 15.30
N ALA A 128 12.25 1.49 15.19
CA ALA A 128 11.60 0.60 14.23
C ALA A 128 10.18 0.22 14.69
N VAL A 129 9.20 0.25 13.79
CA VAL A 129 7.78 0.03 14.12
C VAL A 129 7.47 -1.46 14.14
N LEU A 130 7.11 -1.99 15.32
CA LEU A 130 6.73 -3.40 15.44
C LEU A 130 5.26 -3.61 15.07
N ILE A 131 5.02 -4.40 14.02
CA ILE A 131 3.70 -4.78 13.52
C ILE A 131 3.51 -6.29 13.67
N GLY A 132 2.43 -6.67 14.36
CA GLY A 132 1.90 -8.03 14.34
C GLY A 132 0.90 -8.17 13.20
N SER A 133 1.15 -9.04 12.22
CA SER A 133 0.30 -9.21 11.04
C SER A 133 -0.38 -10.58 11.01
N SER A 134 -1.51 -10.67 10.29
CA SER A 134 -2.16 -11.94 9.93
C SER A 134 -1.50 -12.58 8.71
N TYR A 135 -1.79 -13.85 8.46
CA TYR A 135 -1.16 -14.59 7.36
C TYR A 135 -1.43 -13.97 5.97
N GLU A 136 -2.64 -13.42 5.78
CA GLU A 136 -3.08 -12.79 4.53
C GLU A 136 -2.53 -11.36 4.35
N PHE A 137 -1.76 -10.84 5.31
CA PHE A 137 -1.23 -9.49 5.23
C PHE A 137 -0.29 -9.29 4.02
N ASP A 138 0.49 -10.31 3.70
CA ASP A 138 1.38 -10.33 2.54
C ASP A 138 0.61 -10.16 1.23
N GLU A 139 -0.44 -10.97 1.04
CA GLU A 139 -1.29 -10.94 -0.15
C GLU A 139 -2.16 -9.66 -0.22
N MET A 140 -2.59 -9.15 0.94
CA MET A 140 -3.41 -7.94 1.05
C MET A 140 -2.65 -6.70 0.56
N PHE A 141 -1.40 -6.54 1.01
CA PHE A 141 -0.58 -5.38 0.67
C PHE A 141 0.41 -5.64 -0.46
N LYS A 142 0.39 -6.85 -1.06
CA LYS A 142 1.30 -7.30 -2.12
C LYS A 142 2.75 -6.93 -1.82
N LEU A 143 3.23 -7.33 -0.64
CA LEU A 143 4.59 -6.97 -0.23
C LEU A 143 5.62 -7.59 -1.17
N GLU A 144 6.50 -6.76 -1.71
CA GLU A 144 7.64 -7.20 -2.49
C GLU A 144 8.82 -7.46 -1.53
N TYR A 145 9.62 -8.48 -1.80
CA TYR A 145 10.75 -8.87 -0.93
C TYR A 145 12.04 -8.76 -1.71
N TYR A 146 12.94 -7.89 -1.24
CA TYR A 146 14.30 -7.85 -1.73
C TYR A 146 15.00 -9.21 -1.52
N LYS A 147 14.75 -9.81 -0.35
CA LYS A 147 15.39 -11.05 0.07
C LYS A 147 14.47 -11.87 0.98
N GLY A 148 14.38 -13.17 0.75
CA GLY A 148 13.70 -14.11 1.65
C GLY A 148 12.24 -14.33 1.29
N ARG A 149 11.38 -14.52 2.31
CA ARG A 149 9.96 -14.84 2.11
C ARG A 149 9.10 -14.40 3.29
N TYR A 150 7.78 -14.42 3.08
CA TYR A 150 6.80 -14.32 4.15
C TYR A 150 6.73 -15.61 5.02
N PHE A 151 5.99 -15.54 6.13
CA PHE A 151 5.79 -16.67 7.04
C PHE A 151 5.13 -17.85 6.31
N SER A 152 5.58 -19.08 6.60
CA SER A 152 4.81 -20.27 6.21
C SER A 152 3.63 -20.47 7.16
N THR A 153 2.63 -21.24 6.72
CA THR A 153 1.44 -21.56 7.52
C THR A 153 1.80 -22.14 8.89
N ASN A 154 2.77 -23.07 8.94
CA ASN A 154 3.25 -23.65 10.20
C ASN A 154 3.94 -22.62 11.10
N GLU A 155 4.87 -21.83 10.55
CA GLU A 155 5.59 -20.80 11.32
C GLU A 155 4.64 -19.76 11.91
N TYR A 156 3.62 -19.38 11.13
CA TYR A 156 2.57 -18.47 11.55
C TYR A 156 1.74 -19.06 12.70
N HIS A 157 1.19 -20.27 12.53
CA HIS A 157 0.33 -20.90 13.55
C HIS A 157 1.05 -21.16 14.88
N TYR A 158 2.31 -21.60 14.83
CA TYR A 158 3.09 -21.84 16.05
C TYR A 158 3.62 -20.55 16.70
N GLY A 159 3.47 -19.39 16.06
CA GLY A 159 4.01 -18.13 16.58
C GLY A 159 5.53 -18.16 16.72
N SER A 160 6.21 -18.83 15.78
CA SER A 160 7.66 -19.02 15.80
C SER A 160 8.38 -17.67 15.92
N ASN A 161 9.54 -17.64 16.56
CA ASN A 161 10.36 -16.43 16.68
C ASN A 161 11.08 -16.13 15.36
N LYS A 162 10.31 -15.91 14.29
CA LYS A 162 10.74 -15.45 12.99
C LYS A 162 10.34 -13.99 12.81
N ILE A 163 11.13 -13.25 12.06
CA ILE A 163 10.95 -11.82 11.87
C ILE A 163 11.23 -11.42 10.43
N ILE A 164 10.48 -10.45 9.94
CA ILE A 164 10.68 -9.84 8.63
C ILE A 164 11.02 -8.37 8.89
N LEU A 165 12.04 -7.87 8.21
CA LEU A 165 12.56 -6.52 8.39
C LEU A 165 12.22 -5.65 7.16
N GLY A 166 11.92 -4.39 7.39
CA GLY A 166 11.94 -3.37 6.34
C GLY A 166 13.37 -3.14 5.82
N TYR A 167 13.47 -2.55 4.63
CA TYR A 167 14.75 -2.34 3.95
C TYR A 167 15.74 -1.52 4.81
N ASN A 168 15.30 -0.38 5.36
CA ASN A 168 16.17 0.50 6.14
C ASN A 168 16.64 -0.17 7.43
N VAL A 169 15.73 -0.88 8.13
CA VAL A 169 16.08 -1.62 9.35
C VAL A 169 17.11 -2.70 9.06
N ALA A 170 16.97 -3.42 7.94
CA ALA A 170 17.92 -4.44 7.54
C ALA A 170 19.28 -3.84 7.15
N GLU A 171 19.29 -2.74 6.38
CA GLU A 171 20.49 -2.04 5.94
C GLU A 171 21.29 -1.49 7.12
N GLU A 172 20.64 -0.83 8.08
CA GLU A 172 21.32 -0.27 9.25
C GLU A 172 21.82 -1.37 10.21
N LEU A 173 21.07 -2.47 10.34
CA LEU A 173 21.41 -3.54 11.27
C LEU A 173 22.52 -4.47 10.75
N PHE A 174 22.54 -4.76 9.45
CA PHE A 174 23.44 -5.74 8.84
C PHE A 174 24.46 -5.13 7.88
N ALA A 175 24.26 -3.91 7.37
CA ALA A 175 25.09 -3.28 6.34
C ALA A 175 25.37 -4.23 5.16
N ASN A 176 26.59 -4.77 5.06
CA ASN A 176 26.99 -5.71 4.00
C ASN A 176 26.85 -7.20 4.38
N ILE A 177 26.29 -7.52 5.54
CA ILE A 177 26.14 -8.90 6.02
C ILE A 177 24.82 -9.47 5.52
N GLU A 178 24.82 -10.74 5.10
CA GLU A 178 23.59 -11.44 4.70
C GLU A 178 22.60 -11.55 5.89
N PRO A 179 21.40 -10.95 5.80
CA PRO A 179 20.46 -10.88 6.93
C PRO A 179 19.68 -12.18 7.12
N ILE A 180 19.37 -12.93 6.06
CA ILE A 180 18.54 -14.14 6.14
C ILE A 180 19.21 -15.22 7.01
N GLY A 181 18.43 -15.85 7.89
CA GLY A 181 18.85 -16.91 8.79
C GLY A 181 19.65 -16.43 10.00
N ARG A 182 19.91 -15.11 10.10
CA ARG A 182 20.60 -14.52 11.24
C ARG A 182 19.64 -14.29 12.39
N THR A 183 20.18 -14.39 13.60
CA THR A 183 19.42 -14.14 14.82
C THR A 183 19.65 -12.73 15.33
N ILE A 184 18.58 -11.96 15.47
CA ILE A 184 18.55 -10.62 16.06
C ILE A 184 17.91 -10.67 17.45
N LYS A 185 18.18 -9.65 18.27
CA LYS A 185 17.61 -9.51 19.61
C LYS A 185 16.62 -8.36 19.63
N MET A 186 15.39 -8.64 20.04
CA MET A 186 14.32 -7.65 20.22
C MET A 186 13.59 -7.95 21.53
N MET A 187 13.38 -6.94 22.37
CA MET A 187 12.75 -7.07 23.70
C MET A 187 13.29 -8.23 24.57
N GLY A 188 14.59 -8.47 24.52
CA GLY A 188 15.21 -9.57 25.29
C GLY A 188 15.06 -10.97 24.69
N ARG A 189 14.27 -11.14 23.62
CA ARG A 189 14.10 -12.42 22.89
C ARG A 189 14.93 -12.45 21.61
N LYS A 190 15.23 -13.66 21.15
CA LYS A 190 15.98 -13.94 19.92
C LYS A 190 15.01 -14.27 18.79
N TYR A 191 15.20 -13.62 17.64
CA TYR A 191 14.40 -13.78 16.43
C TYR A 191 15.26 -14.11 15.25
N GLU A 192 14.83 -15.03 14.39
CA GLU A 192 15.53 -15.34 13.15
C GLU A 192 14.91 -14.58 11.98
N VAL A 193 15.75 -13.86 11.24
CA VAL A 193 15.32 -13.07 10.07
C VAL A 193 15.04 -14.02 8.90
N ILE A 194 13.81 -13.98 8.37
CA ILE A 194 13.38 -14.83 7.24
C ILE A 194 13.12 -14.05 5.96
N GLY A 195 12.97 -12.72 6.07
CA GLY A 195 12.66 -11.87 4.94
C GLY A 195 13.07 -10.42 5.19
N VAL A 196 13.38 -9.73 4.09
CA VAL A 196 13.60 -8.29 4.02
C VAL A 196 12.68 -7.76 2.92
N ILE A 197 11.80 -6.84 3.30
CA ILE A 197 10.87 -6.18 2.38
C ILE A 197 11.68 -5.31 1.42
N GLU A 198 11.28 -5.29 0.16
CA GLU A 198 11.86 -4.39 -0.83
C GLU A 198 11.57 -2.94 -0.47
N LYS A 199 12.50 -2.06 -0.83
CA LYS A 199 12.38 -0.63 -0.53
C LYS A 199 11.14 -0.08 -1.24
N ALA A 200 10.15 0.34 -0.46
CA ALA A 200 8.91 0.90 -1.01
C ALA A 200 9.12 2.31 -1.61
N GLY A 201 10.24 2.97 -1.26
CA GLY A 201 10.55 4.33 -1.71
C GLY A 201 9.64 5.36 -1.04
N ASP A 202 9.94 6.65 -1.22
CA ASP A 202 9.07 7.76 -0.80
C ASP A 202 7.84 7.84 -1.73
N ASP A 203 7.05 6.77 -1.78
CA ASP A 203 5.75 6.80 -2.42
C ASP A 203 4.89 7.72 -1.53
N LEU A 204 4.69 8.96 -1.99
CA LEU A 204 4.06 10.08 -1.29
C LEU A 204 2.68 9.72 -0.68
N LEU A 205 2.09 8.64 -1.16
CA LEU A 205 0.76 8.15 -0.79
C LEU A 205 0.78 6.89 0.09
N ASN A 206 1.92 6.29 0.43
CA ASN A 206 1.95 5.10 1.28
C ASN A 206 1.86 5.49 2.76
N PRO A 207 0.71 5.32 3.44
CA PRO A 207 0.53 5.74 4.83
C PRO A 207 1.31 4.86 5.82
N LEU A 208 1.87 3.73 5.36
CA LEU A 208 2.71 2.83 6.14
C LEU A 208 4.07 2.72 5.43
N ASN A 209 5.04 3.51 5.87
CA ASN A 209 6.41 3.33 5.43
C ASN A 209 6.91 1.95 5.89
N PHE A 210 6.88 0.97 4.99
CA PHE A 210 7.28 -0.41 5.28
C PHE A 210 8.81 -0.55 5.43
N ASP A 211 9.59 0.48 5.09
CA ASP A 211 11.04 0.44 5.14
C ASP A 211 11.57 0.42 6.59
N ASP A 212 10.85 1.05 7.52
CA ASP A 212 11.21 1.16 8.94
C ASP A 212 10.42 0.18 9.85
N VAL A 213 9.72 -0.78 9.22
CA VAL A 213 8.84 -1.71 9.92
C VAL A 213 9.54 -3.01 10.27
N ILE A 214 9.10 -3.60 11.38
CA ILE A 214 9.41 -4.97 11.78
C ILE A 214 8.10 -5.76 11.81
N LEU A 215 8.03 -6.80 11.00
CA LEU A 215 6.87 -7.68 10.92
C LEU A 215 7.11 -8.96 11.72
N VAL A 216 6.16 -9.28 12.59
CA VAL A 216 6.05 -10.56 13.30
C VAL A 216 4.66 -11.15 13.07
N SER A 217 4.51 -12.46 13.24
CA SER A 217 3.19 -13.09 13.18
C SER A 217 2.31 -12.65 14.35
N TYR A 218 1.00 -12.55 14.14
CA TYR A 218 0.05 -12.19 15.19
C TYR A 218 0.17 -13.06 16.47
N PRO A 219 0.31 -14.41 16.40
CA PRO A 219 0.51 -15.22 17.60
C PRO A 219 1.81 -14.85 18.35
N ASN A 220 2.88 -14.51 17.62
CA ASN A 220 4.11 -14.04 18.25
C ASN A 220 3.92 -12.67 18.93
N ALA A 221 3.28 -11.72 18.24
CA ALA A 221 2.89 -10.42 18.79
C ALA A 221 2.07 -10.56 20.08
N ARG A 222 1.12 -11.50 20.11
CA ARG A 222 0.29 -11.80 21.30
C ARG A 222 1.11 -12.29 22.49
N SER A 223 2.21 -12.99 22.24
CA SER A 223 3.13 -13.44 23.28
C SER A 223 4.07 -12.34 23.79
N LEU A 224 4.23 -11.26 23.04
CA LEU A 224 5.15 -10.17 23.34
C LEU A 224 4.51 -9.04 24.15
N ALA A 225 3.26 -8.72 23.82
CA ALA A 225 2.54 -7.60 24.41
C ALA A 225 1.10 -7.97 24.70
N ASN A 226 0.50 -7.29 25.67
CA ASN A 226 -0.93 -7.40 25.90
C ASN A 226 -1.69 -6.65 24.79
N LEU A 227 -2.02 -7.37 23.71
CA LEU A 227 -2.78 -6.87 22.56
C LEU A 227 -4.24 -6.53 22.87
N LYS A 228 -4.67 -6.60 24.14
CA LYS A 228 -5.96 -6.11 24.61
C LYS A 228 -5.84 -4.87 25.50
N ALA A 229 -4.62 -4.39 25.77
CA ALA A 229 -4.42 -3.18 26.53
C ALA A 229 -4.96 -1.97 25.76
N THR A 230 -5.58 -1.02 26.46
CA THR A 230 -6.11 0.23 25.89
C THR A 230 -5.04 1.10 25.21
N GLN A 231 -3.74 0.80 25.42
CA GLN A 231 -2.58 1.53 24.92
C GLN A 231 -1.88 0.87 23.72
N ILE A 232 -2.63 0.26 22.81
CA ILE A 232 -2.07 -0.17 21.53
C ILE A 232 -2.03 1.05 20.61
N PHE A 233 -0.95 1.21 19.85
CA PHE A 233 -0.75 2.37 18.98
C PHE A 233 -1.82 2.45 17.91
N ASP A 234 -2.04 1.35 17.19
CA ASP A 234 -3.10 1.23 16.18
C ASP A 234 -3.45 -0.24 15.91
N THR A 235 -4.68 -0.49 15.50
CA THR A 235 -5.17 -1.80 15.09
C THR A 235 -6.11 -1.61 13.91
N SER A 236 -5.94 -2.43 12.87
CA SER A 236 -6.83 -2.41 11.71
C SER A 236 -7.17 -3.83 11.30
N VAL A 237 -8.45 -4.05 11.03
CA VAL A 237 -8.86 -5.14 10.14
C VAL A 237 -8.99 -4.52 8.75
N THR A 238 -8.42 -5.16 7.75
CA THR A 238 -8.57 -4.76 6.35
C THR A 238 -9.30 -5.84 5.59
N ALA A 239 -10.21 -5.44 4.71
CA ALA A 239 -10.98 -6.35 3.88
C ALA A 239 -10.99 -5.85 2.44
N LYS A 240 -10.64 -6.73 1.52
CA LYS A 240 -10.59 -6.46 0.08
C LYS A 240 -11.86 -6.97 -0.58
N ALA A 241 -12.51 -6.14 -1.38
CA ALA A 241 -13.72 -6.52 -2.11
C ALA A 241 -13.41 -7.62 -3.14
N ALA A 242 -14.37 -8.53 -3.33
CA ALA A 242 -14.29 -9.49 -4.43
C ALA A 242 -14.62 -8.83 -5.78
N GLU A 243 -14.23 -9.49 -6.86
CA GLU A 243 -14.46 -9.00 -8.22
C GLU A 243 -15.97 -8.74 -8.46
N ASN A 244 -16.27 -7.57 -9.06
CA ASN A 244 -17.63 -7.10 -9.37
C ASN A 244 -18.51 -6.72 -8.18
N ILE A 245 -17.94 -6.57 -6.97
CA ILE A 245 -18.68 -6.08 -5.81
C ILE A 245 -18.37 -4.62 -5.56
N SER A 246 -19.40 -3.81 -5.33
CA SER A 246 -19.19 -2.40 -5.01
C SER A 246 -18.66 -2.23 -3.58
N MET A 247 -17.83 -1.21 -3.38
CA MET A 247 -17.33 -0.88 -2.03
C MET A 247 -18.46 -0.62 -1.03
N GLN A 248 -19.59 -0.09 -1.50
CA GLN A 248 -20.77 0.12 -0.65
C GLN A 248 -21.36 -1.20 -0.17
N GLN A 249 -21.49 -2.19 -1.06
CA GLN A 249 -21.99 -3.52 -0.69
C GLN A 249 -21.06 -4.20 0.33
N LEU A 250 -19.75 -4.10 0.13
CA LEU A 250 -18.77 -4.63 1.09
C LEU A 250 -18.91 -3.94 2.45
N LYS A 251 -19.00 -2.60 2.48
CA LYS A 251 -19.18 -1.85 3.73
C LYS A 251 -20.46 -2.23 4.47
N ASP A 252 -21.58 -2.37 3.75
CA ASP A 252 -22.86 -2.74 4.35
C ASP A 252 -22.83 -4.16 4.93
N GLU A 253 -22.20 -5.12 4.24
CA GLU A 253 -22.00 -6.48 4.76
C GLU A 253 -21.08 -6.48 5.99
N LEU A 254 -19.92 -5.83 5.91
CA LEU A 254 -18.96 -5.72 7.03
C LEU A 254 -19.61 -5.07 8.25
N LYS A 255 -20.39 -4.01 8.04
CA LYS A 255 -21.16 -3.35 9.10
C LYS A 255 -22.14 -4.31 9.75
N GLY A 256 -22.90 -5.08 8.96
CA GLY A 256 -23.81 -6.10 9.47
C GLY A 256 -23.10 -7.17 10.32
N ILE A 257 -22.00 -7.72 9.81
CA ILE A 257 -21.19 -8.75 10.49
C ILE A 257 -20.63 -8.22 11.81
N LEU A 258 -20.01 -7.03 11.79
CA LEU A 258 -19.40 -6.43 12.97
C LEU A 258 -20.43 -6.03 14.03
N ARG A 259 -21.56 -5.43 13.64
CA ARG A 259 -22.65 -5.09 14.57
C ARG A 259 -23.22 -6.35 15.23
N ALA A 260 -23.41 -7.43 14.46
CA ALA A 260 -23.88 -8.70 15.00
C ALA A 260 -22.87 -9.31 15.99
N LYS A 261 -21.57 -9.27 15.65
CA LYS A 261 -20.51 -9.78 16.53
C LYS A 261 -20.40 -8.97 17.83
N ARG A 262 -20.45 -7.64 17.72
CA ARG A 262 -20.35 -6.69 18.85
C ARG A 262 -21.66 -6.53 19.63
N ARG A 263 -22.75 -7.17 19.17
CA ARG A 263 -24.09 -7.14 19.79
C ARG A 263 -24.66 -5.72 19.92
N LEU A 264 -24.38 -4.87 18.94
CA LEU A 264 -24.90 -3.49 18.90
C LEU A 264 -26.40 -3.49 18.62
N LYS A 265 -27.16 -2.66 19.34
CA LYS A 265 -28.61 -2.56 19.15
C LYS A 265 -28.94 -1.84 17.84
N PRO A 266 -30.11 -2.08 17.21
CA PRO A 266 -30.48 -1.43 15.94
C PRO A 266 -30.41 0.12 15.96
N MET A 267 -30.76 0.76 17.09
CA MET A 267 -30.71 2.22 17.27
C MET A 267 -29.37 2.73 17.83
N GLU A 268 -28.41 1.85 18.11
CA GLU A 268 -27.10 2.23 18.63
C GLU A 268 -26.15 2.57 17.47
N ASP A 269 -25.44 3.68 17.63
CA ASP A 269 -24.42 4.12 16.68
C ASP A 269 -23.28 3.10 16.57
N ASP A 270 -22.64 3.05 15.41
CA ASP A 270 -21.48 2.17 15.20
C ASP A 270 -20.32 2.57 16.13
N ASP A 271 -19.68 1.57 16.73
CA ASP A 271 -18.50 1.71 17.57
C ASP A 271 -17.19 1.43 16.79
N PHE A 272 -17.29 1.36 15.46
CA PHE A 272 -16.20 1.24 14.50
C PHE A 272 -16.39 2.22 13.35
N SER A 273 -15.34 2.40 12.56
CA SER A 273 -15.34 3.21 11.36
C SER A 273 -14.80 2.38 10.20
N LEU A 274 -15.54 2.43 9.08
CA LEU A 274 -15.14 1.83 7.82
C LEU A 274 -14.53 2.93 6.96
N ASN A 275 -13.21 2.91 6.85
CA ASN A 275 -12.46 3.88 6.07
C ASN A 275 -12.05 3.27 4.73
N GLU A 276 -11.84 4.14 3.75
CA GLU A 276 -11.32 3.79 2.43
C GLU A 276 -10.33 4.88 2.01
N LEU A 277 -9.38 4.53 1.15
CA LEU A 277 -8.34 5.47 0.75
C LEU A 277 -8.91 6.64 -0.07
N SER A 278 -9.99 6.42 -0.83
CA SER A 278 -10.67 7.48 -1.59
C SER A 278 -11.24 8.60 -0.71
N MET A 279 -11.45 8.35 0.58
CA MET A 279 -11.81 9.42 1.53
C MET A 279 -10.66 10.42 1.72
N ILE A 280 -9.40 9.96 1.68
CA ILE A 280 -8.22 10.82 1.84
C ILE A 280 -7.94 11.57 0.54
N SER A 281 -8.11 10.94 -0.62
CA SER A 281 -7.90 11.60 -1.92
C SER A 281 -8.88 12.74 -2.19
N SER A 282 -10.05 12.75 -1.52
CA SER A 282 -11.02 13.85 -1.64
C SER A 282 -10.71 15.08 -0.77
N VAL A 283 -9.71 14.98 0.11
CA VAL A 283 -9.30 16.04 1.03
C VAL A 283 -8.15 16.88 0.44
N PHE A 284 -7.46 16.36 -0.57
CA PHE A 284 -6.45 17.07 -1.36
C PHE A 284 -7.03 17.52 -2.71
#